data_AF-A0A7L4JAS0-F1
#
_entry.id   AF-A0A7L4JAS0-F1
#
_cell.length_a   1.000
_cell.length_b   1.000
_cell.length_c   1.000
_cell.angle_alpha   90.00
_cell.angle_beta   90.00
_cell.angle_gamma   90.00
#
_symmetry.space_group_name_H-M   'P 1'
#
loop_
_entity.id
_entity.type
_entity.pdbx_description
1 polymer ?
#
loop_
_entity_poly.entity_id
_entity_poly.type
_entity_poly.pdbx_seq_one_letter_code
_entity_poly.pdbx_strand_id
1 'polypeptide(L)'
;MLDHEGKEVPGNRGYKYFGAAKDLPGVRELFEKDPLPPPQKARAELMRDIDAEYYGYRDEDDGILEPLEQEHEKKVIAEAVEKWKMEREARLARGEEQEEENIYAVHEEESDEEDGKEREGEDGQ
;
A
#
# COMPACT_ATOMS: atom_id res chain seq x y z
N MET A 1 50.47 -50.69 9.31
CA MET A 1 49.16 -50.23 8.83
C MET A 1 48.98 -48.80 9.30
N LEU A 2 49.40 -47.83 8.51
CA LEU A 2 49.09 -46.42 8.78
C LEU A 2 48.76 -45.84 7.41
N ASP A 3 47.56 -46.11 6.91
CA ASP A 3 47.18 -45.58 5.62
C ASP A 3 46.86 -44.09 5.78
N HIS A 4 47.85 -43.34 5.31
CA HIS A 4 47.99 -41.91 5.20
C HIS A 4 47.01 -41.34 4.16
N GLU A 5 45.70 -41.43 4.37
CA GLU A 5 44.74 -40.69 3.55
C GLU A 5 44.85 -39.20 3.90
N GLY A 6 45.78 -38.54 3.23
CA GLY A 6 46.01 -37.11 3.35
C GLY A 6 44.86 -36.33 2.75
N LYS A 7 44.29 -35.41 3.54
CA LYS A 7 43.19 -34.55 3.09
C LYS A 7 43.77 -33.26 2.50
N GLU A 8 43.26 -32.85 1.35
CA GLU A 8 43.63 -31.59 0.68
C GLU A 8 42.61 -30.50 1.03
N VAL A 9 43.10 -29.33 1.41
CA VAL A 9 42.24 -28.18 1.69
C VAL A 9 41.58 -27.74 0.37
N PRO A 10 40.25 -27.53 0.34
CA PRO A 10 39.57 -27.03 -0.85
C PRO A 10 40.26 -25.76 -1.38
N GLY A 11 40.76 -25.81 -2.62
CA GLY A 11 41.43 -24.68 -3.28
C GLY A 11 42.97 -24.75 -3.33
N ASN A 12 43.62 -25.55 -2.47
CA ASN A 12 45.09 -25.70 -2.47
C ASN A 12 45.50 -27.01 -3.14
N ARG A 13 46.31 -26.94 -4.20
CA ARG A 13 46.80 -28.10 -4.93
C ARG A 13 48.21 -28.47 -4.47
N GLY A 14 48.40 -29.68 -3.95
CA GLY A 14 49.72 -30.27 -3.68
C GLY A 14 50.13 -30.40 -2.20
N TYR A 15 49.39 -29.80 -1.26
CA TYR A 15 49.65 -29.96 0.17
C TYR A 15 48.55 -30.79 0.84
N LYS A 16 48.96 -31.89 1.48
CA LYS A 16 48.09 -32.87 2.14
C LYS A 16 48.40 -32.90 3.64
N TYR A 17 47.35 -32.88 4.45
CA TYR A 17 47.47 -33.01 5.89
C TYR A 17 47.13 -34.45 6.29
N PHE A 18 48.05 -35.11 6.99
CA PHE A 18 47.98 -36.53 7.34
C PHE A 18 47.89 -36.73 8.85
N GLY A 19 47.18 -37.78 9.30
CA GLY A 19 47.14 -38.17 10.71
C GLY A 19 46.76 -37.00 11.63
N ALA A 20 47.51 -36.79 12.71
CA ALA A 20 47.29 -35.73 13.69
C ALA A 20 47.51 -34.30 13.14
N ALA A 21 48.22 -34.14 12.01
CA ALA A 21 48.48 -32.82 11.44
C ALA A 21 47.21 -32.13 10.92
N LYS A 22 46.16 -32.89 10.61
CA LYS A 22 44.85 -32.33 10.21
C LYS A 22 44.04 -31.80 11.40
N ASP A 23 44.37 -32.24 12.62
CA ASP A 23 43.64 -31.93 13.86
C ASP A 23 44.28 -30.74 14.61
N LEU A 24 45.33 -30.14 14.05
CA LEU A 24 45.96 -28.94 14.59
C LEU A 24 44.99 -27.75 14.52
N PRO A 25 44.98 -26.88 15.56
CA PRO A 25 44.21 -25.64 15.53
C PRO A 25 44.62 -24.81 14.30
N GLY A 26 43.64 -24.22 13.61
CA GLY A 26 43.83 -23.55 12.32
C GLY A 26 43.83 -24.46 11.09
N VAL A 27 44.45 -25.65 11.12
CA VAL A 27 44.38 -26.60 9.99
C VAL A 27 43.01 -27.28 9.95
N ARG A 28 42.49 -27.66 11.11
CA ARG A 28 41.18 -28.29 11.25
C ARG A 28 40.05 -27.41 10.70
N GLU A 29 40.11 -26.10 10.97
CA GLU A 29 39.13 -25.10 10.51
C GLU A 29 39.08 -25.02 8.97
N LEU A 30 40.19 -25.22 8.27
CA LEU A 30 40.22 -25.25 6.79
C LEU A 30 39.46 -26.44 6.19
N PHE A 31 39.14 -27.45 6.99
CA PHE A 31 38.43 -28.65 6.58
C PHE A 31 37.00 -28.73 7.11
N GLU A 32 36.66 -27.91 8.10
CA GLU A 32 35.31 -27.75 8.61
C GLU A 32 34.53 -26.92 7.59
N LYS A 33 33.44 -27.48 7.07
CA LYS A 33 32.52 -26.73 6.19
C LYS A 33 31.60 -25.93 7.08
N ASP A 34 31.37 -24.66 6.72
CA ASP A 34 30.34 -23.86 7.36
C ASP A 34 29.01 -24.62 7.34
N PRO A 35 28.24 -24.60 8.45
CA PRO A 35 26.91 -25.18 8.46
C PRO A 35 26.08 -24.53 7.36
N LEU A 36 25.28 -25.33 6.65
CA LEU A 36 24.36 -24.80 5.64
C LEU A 36 23.50 -23.69 6.28
N PRO A 37 23.32 -22.55 5.59
CA PRO A 37 22.43 -21.52 6.08
C PRO A 37 21.04 -22.11 6.31
N PRO A 38 20.30 -21.61 7.31
CA PRO A 38 18.96 -22.09 7.57
C PRO A 38 18.09 -21.92 6.30
N PRO A 39 17.18 -22.87 6.02
CA PRO A 39 16.31 -22.78 4.87
C PRO A 39 15.46 -21.50 4.95
N GLN A 40 15.52 -20.68 3.90
CA GLN A 40 14.66 -19.51 3.78
C GLN A 40 13.31 -19.94 3.22
N LYS A 41 12.23 -19.32 3.72
CA LYS A 41 10.89 -19.53 3.15
C LYS A 41 10.88 -19.10 1.69
N ALA A 42 10.34 -19.95 0.83
CA ALA A 42 10.17 -19.60 -0.58
C ALA A 42 9.06 -18.54 -0.72
N ARG A 43 9.13 -17.71 -1.79
CA ARG A 43 8.05 -16.73 -2.08
C ARG A 43 6.67 -17.40 -2.14
N ALA A 44 6.60 -18.62 -2.67
CA ALA A 44 5.34 -19.37 -2.74
C ALA A 44 4.76 -19.69 -1.35
N GLU A 45 5.60 -19.96 -0.35
CA GLU A 45 5.17 -20.21 1.03
C GLU A 45 4.63 -18.95 1.68
N LEU A 46 5.31 -17.81 1.48
CA LEU A 46 4.85 -16.51 1.98
C LEU A 46 3.49 -16.12 1.36
N MET A 47 3.30 -16.40 0.07
CA MET A 47 2.06 -16.06 -0.64
C MET A 47 0.89 -16.95 -0.25
N ARG A 48 1.10 -18.07 0.46
CA ARG A 48 -0.01 -18.92 0.92
C ARG A 48 -0.81 -18.30 2.05
N ASP A 49 -0.16 -17.45 2.85
CA ASP A 49 -0.77 -16.80 4.02
C ASP A 49 -1.35 -15.41 3.67
N ILE A 50 -1.31 -15.03 2.38
CA ILE A 50 -1.84 -13.77 1.88
C ILE A 50 -3.27 -14.01 1.37
N ASP A 51 -4.23 -13.71 2.22
CA ASP A 51 -5.66 -13.86 1.92
C ASP A 51 -6.32 -12.52 1.53
N ALA A 52 -7.61 -12.55 1.18
CA ALA A 52 -8.38 -11.35 0.86
C ALA A 52 -8.41 -10.33 2.01
N GLU A 53 -8.28 -10.80 3.26
CA GLU A 53 -8.14 -9.96 4.45
C GLU A 53 -6.86 -9.13 4.44
N TYR A 54 -5.75 -9.64 3.90
CA TYR A 54 -4.51 -8.87 3.75
C TYR A 54 -4.70 -7.64 2.84
N TYR A 55 -5.61 -7.76 1.87
CA TYR A 55 -5.96 -6.67 0.95
C TYR A 55 -7.17 -5.84 1.44
N GLY A 56 -7.66 -6.08 2.66
CA GLY A 56 -8.75 -5.31 3.27
C GLY A 56 -10.11 -5.51 2.63
N TYR A 57 -10.31 -6.57 1.80
CA TYR A 57 -11.59 -6.81 1.13
C TYR A 57 -12.78 -7.05 2.07
N ARG A 58 -12.52 -7.27 3.36
CA ARG A 58 -13.55 -7.54 4.39
C ARG A 58 -13.67 -6.41 5.41
N ASP A 59 -12.90 -5.33 5.27
CA ASP A 59 -12.89 -4.23 6.23
C ASP A 59 -14.22 -3.43 6.17
N GLU A 60 -14.94 -3.49 5.04
CA GLU A 60 -16.27 -2.91 4.89
C GLU A 60 -17.40 -3.81 5.45
N ASP A 61 -17.15 -5.12 5.63
CA ASP A 61 -18.18 -6.11 6.00
C ASP A 61 -18.49 -6.13 7.50
N ASP A 62 -17.60 -5.61 8.35
CA ASP A 62 -17.76 -5.66 9.82
C ASP A 62 -18.69 -4.58 10.38
N GLY A 63 -19.02 -3.57 9.56
CA GLY A 63 -19.86 -2.43 9.93
C GLY A 63 -19.25 -1.48 10.96
N ILE A 64 -17.96 -1.61 11.28
CA ILE A 64 -17.25 -0.74 12.24
C ILE A 64 -16.81 0.56 11.57
N LEU A 65 -16.47 0.51 10.28
CA LEU A 65 -15.94 1.66 9.54
C LEU A 65 -16.98 2.80 9.43
N GLU A 66 -18.21 2.47 9.04
CA GLU A 66 -19.29 3.44 8.81
C GLU A 66 -19.56 4.37 10.02
N PRO A 67 -19.78 3.89 11.26
CA PRO A 67 -20.02 4.78 12.40
C PRO A 67 -18.81 5.66 12.73
N LEU A 68 -17.58 5.15 12.57
CA LEU A 68 -16.36 5.93 12.81
C LEU A 68 -16.22 7.05 11.78
N GLU A 69 -16.52 6.76 10.52
CA GLU A 69 -16.53 7.76 9.44
C GLU A 69 -17.58 8.84 9.69
N GLN A 70 -18.80 8.47 10.07
CA GLN A 70 -19.86 9.44 10.38
C GLN A 70 -19.50 10.35 11.56
N GLU A 71 -18.84 9.82 12.61
CA GLU A 71 -18.37 10.63 13.72
C GLU A 71 -17.27 11.62 13.29
N HIS A 72 -16.36 11.16 12.43
CA HIS A 72 -15.28 11.99 11.92
C HIS A 72 -15.82 13.06 10.96
N GLU A 73 -16.73 12.70 10.07
CA GLU A 73 -17.39 13.60 9.13
C GLU A 73 -18.07 14.76 9.87
N LYS A 74 -18.85 14.45 10.91
CA LYS A 74 -19.52 15.48 11.73
C LYS A 74 -18.53 16.49 12.33
N LYS A 75 -17.36 16.03 12.78
CA LYS A 75 -16.32 16.91 13.35
C LYS A 75 -15.73 17.81 12.27
N VAL A 76 -15.36 17.24 11.13
CA VAL A 76 -14.77 17.99 10.00
C VAL A 76 -15.77 19.01 9.44
N ILE A 77 -17.03 18.64 9.30
CA ILE A 77 -18.09 19.55 8.87
C ILE A 77 -18.24 20.69 9.88
N ALA A 78 -18.28 20.40 11.19
CA ALA A 78 -18.40 21.43 12.21
C ALA A 78 -17.22 22.42 12.16
N GLU A 79 -15.99 21.92 12.05
CA GLU A 79 -14.79 22.77 11.92
C GLU A 79 -14.82 23.63 10.65
N ALA A 80 -15.22 23.06 9.52
CA ALA A 80 -15.34 23.78 8.25
C ALA A 80 -16.42 24.87 8.32
N VAL A 81 -17.56 24.57 8.94
CA VAL A 81 -18.67 25.52 9.14
C VAL A 81 -18.23 26.66 10.06
N GLU A 82 -17.56 26.38 11.17
CA GLU A 82 -17.07 27.43 12.07
C GLU A 82 -16.04 28.32 11.37
N LYS A 83 -15.11 27.72 10.61
CA LYS A 83 -14.17 28.50 9.80
C LYS A 83 -14.88 29.39 8.79
N TRP A 84 -15.88 28.85 8.09
CA TRP A 84 -16.68 29.62 7.12
C TRP A 84 -17.45 30.76 7.79
N LYS A 85 -18.06 30.53 8.96
CA LYS A 85 -18.74 31.58 9.73
C LYS A 85 -17.78 32.69 10.13
N MET A 86 -16.60 32.33 10.66
CA MET A 86 -15.57 33.29 11.06
C MET A 86 -15.08 34.12 9.86
N GLU A 87 -14.86 33.47 8.71
CA GLU A 87 -14.47 34.16 7.48
C GLU A 87 -15.59 35.08 6.96
N ARG A 88 -16.85 34.61 6.98
CA ARG A 88 -18.00 35.44 6.61
C ARG A 88 -18.17 36.64 7.53
N GLU A 89 -18.03 36.47 8.84
CA GLU A 89 -18.12 37.57 9.80
C GLU A 89 -16.98 38.57 9.59
N ALA A 90 -15.74 38.10 9.39
CA ALA A 90 -14.60 38.95 9.07
C ALA A 90 -14.79 39.72 7.76
N ARG A 91 -15.40 39.08 6.76
CA ARG A 91 -15.71 39.66 5.46
C ARG A 91 -16.84 40.70 5.55
N LEU A 92 -17.88 40.42 6.33
CA LEU A 92 -18.94 41.38 6.63
C LEU A 92 -18.40 42.58 7.41
N ALA A 93 -17.53 42.36 8.39
CA ALA A 93 -16.85 43.43 9.15
C ALA A 93 -15.94 44.30 8.26
N ARG A 94 -15.42 43.74 7.16
CA ARG A 94 -14.67 44.48 6.13
C ARG A 94 -15.60 45.30 5.19
N GLY A 95 -16.92 45.12 5.28
CA GLY A 95 -17.90 45.81 4.44
C GLY A 95 -18.10 45.18 3.07
N GLU A 96 -17.67 43.94 2.86
CA GLU A 96 -17.87 43.20 1.61
C GLU A 96 -19.18 42.38 1.67
N GLU A 97 -20.33 43.06 1.66
CA GLU A 97 -21.63 42.39 1.42
C GLU A 97 -21.65 41.90 -0.03
N GLN A 98 -21.52 40.59 -0.24
CA GLN A 98 -22.04 39.97 -1.46
C GLN A 98 -23.41 39.42 -1.12
N GLU A 99 -24.42 39.85 -1.88
CA GLU A 99 -25.72 39.18 -1.92
C GLU A 99 -25.46 37.72 -2.32
N GLU A 100 -25.91 36.77 -1.51
CA GLU A 100 -25.80 35.36 -1.87
C GLU A 100 -26.75 35.11 -3.04
N GLU A 101 -26.18 34.86 -4.22
CA GLU A 101 -26.96 34.53 -5.41
C GLU A 101 -27.78 33.27 -5.13
N ASN A 102 -29.11 33.41 -5.20
CA ASN A 102 -30.00 32.27 -5.03
C ASN A 102 -29.95 31.42 -6.30
N ILE A 103 -29.14 30.36 -6.27
CA ILE A 103 -28.98 29.41 -7.38
C ILE A 103 -30.28 28.68 -7.78
N TYR A 104 -31.34 28.75 -6.96
CA TYR A 104 -32.66 28.20 -7.25
C TYR A 104 -33.68 29.26 -7.66
N ALA A 105 -33.26 30.51 -7.84
CA ALA A 105 -34.09 31.50 -8.49
C ALA A 105 -34.35 31.02 -9.93
N VAL A 106 -35.58 30.61 -10.21
CA VAL A 106 -36.03 30.38 -11.58
C VAL A 106 -35.99 31.74 -12.27
N HIS A 107 -34.95 31.97 -13.07
CA HIS A 107 -34.90 33.12 -13.96
C HIS A 107 -36.00 32.93 -14.99
N GLU A 108 -37.02 33.79 -14.95
CA GLU A 108 -38.18 33.78 -15.85
C GLU A 108 -37.81 33.93 -17.33
N GLU A 109 -36.52 34.16 -17.64
CA GLU A 109 -35.97 34.34 -18.98
C GLU A 109 -35.44 33.04 -19.64
N GLU A 110 -35.36 31.90 -18.92
CA GLU A 110 -34.97 30.60 -19.51
C GLU A 110 -36.20 29.67 -19.71
N SER A 111 -37.33 30.25 -20.11
CA SER A 111 -38.41 29.49 -20.76
C SER A 111 -38.32 29.74 -22.26
N ASP A 112 -37.21 29.29 -22.87
CA ASP A 112 -37.05 29.34 -24.32
C ASP A 112 -37.83 28.17 -24.95
N GLU A 113 -38.91 28.52 -25.63
CA GLU A 113 -39.71 27.64 -26.48
C GLU A 113 -38.92 27.26 -27.75
N GLU A 114 -38.05 26.24 -27.73
CA GLU A 114 -37.57 25.50 -28.93
C GLU A 114 -36.64 24.37 -28.42
N ASP A 115 -36.76 23.09 -28.76
CA ASP A 115 -36.87 22.50 -30.09
C ASP A 115 -37.41 21.07 -29.91
N GLY A 116 -38.70 20.89 -30.20
CA GLY A 116 -39.22 19.59 -30.59
C GLY A 116 -38.72 19.28 -32.00
N LYS A 117 -37.60 18.55 -32.10
CA LYS A 117 -37.25 17.82 -33.33
C LYS A 117 -37.09 16.34 -33.06
N GLU A 118 -38.17 15.63 -33.35
CA GLU A 118 -38.12 14.23 -33.75
C GLU A 118 -36.99 14.05 -34.78
N ARG A 119 -36.00 13.24 -34.42
CA ARG A 119 -35.05 12.69 -35.38
C ARG A 119 -35.47 11.26 -35.67
N GLU A 120 -36.56 11.12 -36.42
CA GLU A 120 -36.77 9.93 -37.25
C GLU A 120 -35.81 10.02 -38.44
N GLY A 121 -35.04 8.95 -38.69
CA GLY A 121 -34.33 8.79 -39.97
C GLY A 121 -32.99 8.05 -39.92
N GLU A 122 -33.03 6.82 -40.44
CA GLU A 122 -32.04 6.15 -41.30
C GLU A 122 -30.73 5.58 -40.71
N ASP A 123 -30.73 4.25 -40.59
CA ASP A 123 -29.88 3.29 -41.31
C ASP A 123 -28.39 3.65 -41.58
N GLY A 124 -27.48 2.81 -41.09
CA GLY A 124 -26.07 2.86 -41.52
C GLY A 124 -25.11 1.86 -40.89
N GLN A 125 -25.12 0.63 -41.43
CA GLN A 125 -24.09 -0.44 -41.44
C GLN A 125 -23.80 -1.27 -40.18
#